data_AF-A0A948DP46-F1
#
_entry.id   AF-A0A948DP46-F1
#
_cell.length_a   1.000
_cell.length_b   1.000
_cell.length_c   1.000
_cell.angle_alpha   90.00
_cell.angle_beta   90.00
_cell.angle_gamma   90.00
#
_symmetry.space_group_name_H-M   'P 1'
#
loop_
_entity.id
_entity.type
_entity.pdbx_description
1 polymer ?
#
loop_
_entity_poly.entity_id
_entity_poly.type
_entity_poly.pdbx_seq_one_letter_code
_entity_poly.pdbx_strand_id
1 'polypeptide(L)'
;MKKSKKKEIAAKARESVHRLSFVDGNIHFILPALLLGALLVRILAFMNFSHSLYGDFLLWDERVYQTWASHILEGKLFVIHDFSPFPAYVMAAVYWLVGNDPDYVRAVNIIFGIFTCLFIYFIGRDLANRTVGLLACLIAALYKPFVFFSITILKESLGLFLFSATIFLFISLMKDMDASAVQGEKREDLPGKGYKKWIRSYGRTARIDYLYPSGHLLP
;
A
#
# COMPACT_ATOMS: atom_id res chain seq x y z
N MET A 1 6.86 -36.73 -28.33
CA MET A 1 6.08 -35.97 -27.32
C MET A 1 6.84 -34.82 -26.61
N LYS A 2 8.08 -34.97 -26.13
CA LYS A 2 8.78 -33.92 -25.32
C LYS A 2 9.07 -32.58 -26.05
N LYS A 3 9.30 -32.59 -27.38
CA LYS A 3 9.58 -31.37 -28.18
C LYS A 3 8.37 -30.41 -28.30
N SER A 4 7.14 -30.95 -28.29
CA SER A 4 5.91 -30.17 -28.43
C SER A 4 5.63 -29.33 -27.18
N LYS A 5 5.68 -29.97 -25.99
CA LYS A 5 5.55 -29.27 -24.69
C LYS A 5 6.60 -28.17 -24.51
N LYS A 6 7.84 -28.38 -24.97
CA LYS A 6 8.91 -27.37 -24.83
C LYS A 6 8.66 -26.12 -25.69
N LYS A 7 8.10 -26.28 -26.89
CA LYS A 7 7.69 -25.16 -27.77
C LYS A 7 6.50 -24.40 -27.19
N GLU A 8 5.52 -25.11 -26.63
CA GLU A 8 4.34 -24.52 -26.00
C GLU A 8 4.70 -23.69 -24.75
N ILE A 9 5.59 -24.21 -23.91
CA ILE A 9 6.11 -23.49 -22.73
C ILE A 9 6.89 -22.24 -23.16
N ALA A 10 7.73 -22.34 -24.20
CA ALA A 10 8.49 -21.20 -24.72
C ALA A 10 7.60 -20.12 -25.35
N ALA A 11 6.50 -20.52 -26.02
CA ALA A 11 5.51 -19.60 -26.57
C ALA A 11 4.75 -18.85 -25.46
N LYS A 12 4.27 -19.57 -24.43
CA LYS A 12 3.66 -18.96 -23.24
C LYS A 12 4.62 -18.00 -22.53
N ALA A 13 5.89 -18.38 -22.39
CA ALA A 13 6.90 -17.52 -21.79
C ALA A 13 7.13 -16.24 -22.60
N ARG A 14 7.22 -16.34 -23.94
CA ARG A 14 7.34 -15.16 -24.82
C ARG A 14 6.13 -14.24 -24.75
N GLU A 15 4.93 -14.81 -24.72
CA GLU A 15 3.69 -14.03 -24.59
C GLU A 15 3.61 -13.31 -23.24
N SER A 16 4.03 -13.99 -22.17
CA SER A 16 4.13 -13.40 -20.82
C SER A 16 5.12 -12.23 -20.79
N VAL A 17 6.30 -12.41 -21.40
CA VAL A 17 7.34 -11.37 -21.50
C VAL A 17 6.86 -10.19 -22.34
N HIS A 18 6.16 -10.42 -23.45
CA HIS A 18 5.60 -9.35 -24.28
C HIS A 18 4.49 -8.56 -23.57
N ARG A 19 3.63 -9.25 -22.80
CA ARG A 19 2.61 -8.57 -21.97
C ARG A 19 3.24 -7.73 -20.86
N LEU A 20 4.31 -8.23 -20.23
CA LEU A 20 5.09 -7.49 -19.23
C LEU A 20 5.71 -6.21 -19.83
N SER A 21 6.30 -6.31 -21.03
CA SER A 21 6.91 -5.15 -21.70
C SER A 21 5.91 -4.08 -22.16
N PHE A 22 4.67 -4.47 -22.51
CA PHE A 22 3.61 -3.51 -22.84
C PHE A 22 3.16 -2.70 -21.63
N VAL A 23 3.02 -3.38 -20.48
CA VAL A 23 2.66 -2.74 -19.21
C VAL A 23 3.73 -1.73 -18.78
N ASP A 24 5.00 -2.06 -19.01
CA ASP A 24 6.12 -1.17 -18.68
C ASP A 24 6.14 0.12 -19.50
N GLY A 25 5.76 0.07 -20.78
CA GLY A 25 5.74 1.25 -21.66
C GLY A 25 4.59 2.22 -21.38
N ASN A 26 3.45 1.70 -20.91
CA ASN A 26 2.21 2.49 -20.76
C ASN A 26 1.79 2.74 -19.30
N ILE A 27 2.64 2.39 -18.34
CA ILE A 27 2.31 2.46 -16.90
C ILE A 27 1.86 3.85 -16.46
N HIS A 28 2.42 4.90 -17.06
CA HIS A 28 2.11 6.29 -16.77
C HIS A 28 0.67 6.67 -17.14
N PHE A 29 0.03 5.94 -18.06
CA PHE A 29 -1.38 6.12 -18.40
C PHE A 29 -2.28 5.12 -17.68
N ILE A 30 -1.82 3.88 -17.53
CA ILE A 30 -2.61 2.80 -16.91
C ILE A 30 -2.87 3.07 -15.43
N LEU A 31 -1.85 3.49 -14.68
CA LEU A 31 -1.98 3.72 -13.23
C LEU A 31 -2.96 4.87 -12.92
N PRO A 32 -2.84 6.07 -13.52
CA PRO A 32 -3.82 7.13 -13.30
C PRO A 32 -5.23 6.73 -13.76
N ALA A 33 -5.37 6.05 -14.90
CA ALA A 33 -6.67 5.57 -15.37
C ALA A 33 -7.32 4.61 -14.36
N LEU A 34 -6.53 3.73 -13.75
CA LEU A 34 -7.00 2.78 -12.74
C LEU A 34 -7.39 3.50 -11.44
N LEU A 35 -6.61 4.49 -10.99
CA LEU A 35 -6.94 5.31 -9.83
C LEU A 35 -8.18 6.18 -10.07
N LEU A 36 -8.33 6.74 -11.28
CA LEU A 36 -9.54 7.47 -11.67
C LEU A 36 -10.77 6.55 -11.71
N GLY A 37 -10.61 5.32 -12.21
CA GLY A 37 -11.65 4.30 -12.12
C GLY A 37 -12.01 3.95 -10.68
N ALA A 38 -11.00 3.80 -9.81
CA ALA A 38 -11.18 3.54 -8.39
C ALA A 38 -11.89 4.71 -7.65
N LEU A 39 -11.58 5.95 -8.03
CA LEU A 39 -12.26 7.16 -7.56
C LEU A 39 -13.71 7.18 -8.06
N LEU A 40 -13.95 6.92 -9.34
CA LEU A 40 -15.29 6.90 -9.92
C LEU A 40 -16.18 5.86 -9.23
N VAL A 41 -15.68 4.65 -8.99
CA VAL A 41 -16.40 3.61 -8.25
C VAL A 41 -16.77 4.10 -6.84
N ARG A 42 -15.86 4.80 -6.15
CA ARG A 42 -16.12 5.35 -4.81
C ARG A 42 -17.11 6.50 -4.83
N ILE A 43 -17.06 7.38 -5.82
CA ILE A 43 -18.03 8.47 -6.00
C ILE A 43 -19.43 7.88 -6.28
N LEU A 44 -19.53 6.92 -7.19
CA LEU A 44 -20.82 6.26 -7.49
C LEU A 44 -21.36 5.53 -6.27
N ALA A 45 -20.49 4.85 -5.51
CA ALA A 45 -20.87 4.20 -4.26
C ALA A 45 -21.35 5.22 -3.22
N PHE A 46 -20.67 6.37 -3.12
CA PHE A 46 -21.06 7.47 -2.23
C PHE A 46 -22.43 8.04 -2.62
N MET A 47 -22.66 8.37 -3.89
CA MET A 47 -23.96 8.85 -4.37
C MET A 47 -25.08 7.84 -4.09
N ASN A 48 -24.84 6.56 -4.32
CA ASN A 48 -25.81 5.50 -4.04
C ASN A 48 -26.06 5.34 -2.52
N PHE A 49 -25.03 5.55 -1.70
CA PHE A 49 -25.12 5.49 -0.25
C PHE A 49 -25.90 6.67 0.34
N SER A 50 -25.72 7.89 -0.19
CA SER A 50 -26.46 9.08 0.21
C SER A 50 -27.97 8.97 -0.06
N HIS A 51 -28.39 8.12 -1.00
CA HIS A 51 -29.81 7.82 -1.25
C HIS A 51 -30.36 6.67 -0.39
N SER A 52 -29.53 6.03 0.43
CA SER A 52 -29.93 4.94 1.31
C SER A 52 -30.24 5.44 2.73
N LEU A 53 -30.99 4.66 3.51
CA LEU A 53 -31.28 4.95 4.92
C LEU A 53 -30.03 5.17 5.79
N TYR A 54 -28.86 4.69 5.35
CA TYR A 54 -27.58 4.88 6.02
C TYR A 54 -26.91 6.23 5.70
N GLY A 55 -27.38 6.95 4.68
CA GLY A 55 -27.01 8.34 4.41
C GLY A 55 -27.68 9.29 5.41
N ASP A 56 -28.96 9.04 5.71
CA ASP A 56 -29.75 9.86 6.63
C ASP A 56 -29.41 9.64 8.11
N PHE A 57 -28.89 8.45 8.45
CA PHE A 57 -28.54 8.07 9.82
C PHE A 57 -27.09 7.65 9.95
N LEU A 58 -26.34 8.36 10.80
CA LEU A 58 -25.01 7.92 11.22
C LEU A 58 -25.10 6.62 12.02
N LEU A 59 -24.21 5.70 11.67
CA LEU A 59 -24.00 4.47 12.45
C LEU A 59 -23.54 4.83 13.88
N TRP A 60 -23.73 3.89 14.81
CA TRP A 60 -23.35 4.09 16.22
C TRP A 60 -21.90 4.57 16.36
N ASP A 61 -20.96 3.87 15.70
CA ASP A 61 -19.54 4.21 15.76
C ASP A 61 -19.22 5.57 15.11
N GLU A 62 -19.93 5.94 14.05
CA GLU A 62 -19.77 7.24 13.38
C GLU A 62 -20.22 8.39 14.28
N ARG A 63 -21.34 8.22 14.98
CA ARG A 63 -21.85 9.19 15.96
C ARG A 63 -20.88 9.40 17.11
N VAL A 64 -20.23 8.33 17.57
CA VAL A 64 -19.20 8.42 18.62
C VAL A 64 -18.06 9.34 18.16
N TYR A 65 -17.51 9.11 16.97
CA TYR A 65 -16.45 9.97 16.43
C TYR A 65 -16.90 11.39 16.15
N GLN A 66 -18.12 11.60 15.65
CA GLN A 66 -18.66 12.94 15.42
C GLN A 66 -18.82 13.71 16.73
N THR A 67 -19.37 13.08 17.77
CA THR A 67 -19.56 13.69 19.09
C THR A 67 -18.22 14.00 19.76
N TRP A 68 -17.25 13.11 19.56
CA TRP A 68 -15.89 13.33 20.05
C TRP A 68 -15.24 14.52 19.35
N ALA A 69 -15.34 14.59 18.02
CA ALA A 69 -14.83 15.70 17.22
C ALA A 69 -15.47 17.04 17.64
N SER A 70 -16.78 17.09 17.89
CA SER A 70 -17.44 18.30 18.38
C SER A 70 -16.94 18.72 19.76
N HIS A 71 -16.73 17.78 20.68
CA HIS A 71 -16.16 18.11 22.00
C HIS A 71 -14.72 18.63 21.92
N ILE A 72 -13.91 18.12 20.99
CA ILE A 72 -12.57 18.63 20.74
C ILE A 72 -12.63 20.10 20.27
N LEU A 73 -13.56 20.43 19.37
CA LEU A 73 -13.76 21.79 18.88
C LEU A 73 -14.28 22.75 19.97
N GLU A 74 -15.08 22.25 20.91
CA GLU A 74 -15.53 22.99 22.09
C GLU A 74 -14.42 23.18 23.16
N GLY A 75 -13.22 22.63 22.93
CA GLY A 75 -12.12 22.69 23.90
C GLY A 75 -12.31 21.79 25.12
N LYS A 76 -13.26 20.84 25.07
CA LYS A 76 -13.51 19.90 26.17
C LYS A 76 -12.60 18.69 26.05
N LEU A 77 -11.98 18.32 27.17
CA LEU A 77 -11.28 17.05 27.25
C LEU A 77 -12.32 15.93 27.33
N PHE A 78 -12.52 15.25 26.22
CA PHE A 78 -13.40 14.11 26.10
C PHE A 78 -12.55 12.92 25.65
N VAL A 79 -12.59 11.82 26.40
CA VAL A 79 -11.81 10.61 26.08
C VAL A 79 -12.72 9.41 26.26
N ILE A 80 -12.88 8.64 25.19
CA ILE A 80 -13.58 7.36 25.23
C ILE A 80 -12.52 6.27 25.16
N HIS A 81 -12.36 5.51 26.24
CA HIS A 81 -11.27 4.53 26.38
C HIS A 81 -11.36 3.38 25.36
N ASP A 82 -12.55 3.02 24.91
CA ASP A 82 -12.77 1.91 23.97
C ASP A 82 -12.46 2.29 22.51
N PHE A 83 -12.26 3.58 22.23
CA PHE A 83 -12.08 4.10 20.88
C PHE A 83 -10.71 4.77 20.72
N SER A 84 -10.11 4.59 19.54
CA SER A 84 -8.84 5.24 19.22
C SER A 84 -9.06 6.75 19.08
N PRO A 85 -8.23 7.60 19.73
CA PRO A 85 -8.45 9.04 19.72
C PRO A 85 -8.00 9.72 18.41
N PHE A 86 -7.02 9.14 17.70
CA PHE A 86 -6.43 9.76 16.51
C PHE A 86 -7.44 10.07 15.38
N PRO A 87 -8.36 9.17 15.00
CA PRO A 87 -9.41 9.48 14.04
C PRO A 87 -10.30 10.66 14.47
N ALA A 88 -10.60 10.81 15.77
CA ALA A 88 -11.42 11.92 16.26
C ALA A 88 -10.73 13.27 16.05
N TYR A 89 -9.40 13.35 16.25
CA TYR A 89 -8.63 14.56 15.96
C TYR A 89 -8.60 14.91 14.48
N VAL A 90 -8.46 13.90 13.60
CA VAL A 90 -8.51 14.12 12.15
C VAL A 90 -9.89 14.65 11.74
N MET A 91 -10.97 14.08 12.26
CA MET A 91 -12.33 14.57 12.00
C MET A 91 -12.55 15.98 12.53
N ALA A 92 -12.08 16.29 13.74
CA ALA A 92 -12.15 17.64 14.31
C ALA A 92 -11.42 18.65 13.42
N ALA A 93 -10.23 18.31 12.91
CA ALA A 93 -9.49 19.17 11.99
C ALA A 93 -10.26 19.41 10.68
N VAL A 94 -10.91 18.38 10.12
CA VAL A 94 -11.76 18.53 8.93
C VAL A 94 -12.94 19.45 9.22
N TYR A 95 -13.64 19.24 10.34
CA TYR A 95 -14.78 20.08 10.74
C TYR A 95 -14.40 21.53 11.03
N TRP A 96 -13.20 21.75 11.57
CA TRP A 96 -12.66 23.10 11.77
C TRP A 96 -12.38 23.83 10.45
N LEU A 97 -11.89 23.12 9.42
CA LEU A 97 -11.52 23.70 8.13
C LEU A 97 -12.70 23.96 7.19
N VAL A 98 -13.64 23.01 7.11
CA VAL A 98 -14.65 22.98 6.04
C VAL A 98 -16.09 23.04 6.58
N GLY A 99 -16.27 22.91 7.90
CA GLY A 99 -17.55 22.93 8.58
C GLY A 99 -17.99 21.57 9.11
N ASN A 100 -18.98 21.57 10.00
CA ASN A 100 -19.45 20.40 10.74
C ASN A 100 -20.44 19.52 9.94
N ASP A 101 -20.11 19.22 8.69
CA ASP A 101 -20.89 18.32 7.84
C ASP A 101 -20.17 16.95 7.72
N PRO A 102 -20.82 15.85 8.11
CA PRO A 102 -20.32 14.48 7.94
C PRO A 102 -19.80 14.17 6.53
N ASP A 103 -20.37 14.77 5.50
CA ASP A 103 -20.02 14.50 4.10
C ASP A 103 -18.60 14.96 3.75
N TYR A 104 -18.09 16.02 4.39
CA TYR A 104 -16.69 16.44 4.20
C TYR A 104 -15.70 15.38 4.71
N VAL A 105 -16.02 14.72 5.82
CA VAL A 105 -15.19 13.63 6.35
C VAL A 105 -15.24 12.40 5.44
N ARG A 106 -16.40 12.09 4.85
CA ARG A 106 -16.53 11.03 3.84
C ARG A 106 -15.66 11.32 2.61
N ALA A 107 -15.64 12.56 2.14
CA ALA A 107 -14.78 12.97 1.03
C ALA A 107 -13.29 12.74 1.35
N VAL A 108 -12.85 13.10 2.56
CA VAL A 108 -11.47 12.84 3.04
C VAL A 108 -11.18 11.34 3.12
N ASN A 109 -12.13 10.51 3.58
CA ASN A 109 -11.97 9.06 3.60
C ASN A 109 -11.85 8.45 2.20
N ILE A 110 -12.59 8.97 1.22
CA ILE A 110 -12.44 8.56 -0.19
C ILE A 110 -11.03 8.85 -0.69
N ILE A 111 -10.47 10.02 -0.35
CA ILE A 111 -9.09 10.41 -0.69
C ILE A 111 -8.10 9.42 -0.08
N PHE A 112 -8.23 9.10 1.21
CA PHE A 112 -7.40 8.08 1.87
C PHE A 112 -7.52 6.69 1.23
N GLY A 113 -8.73 6.31 0.80
CA GLY A 113 -8.96 5.06 0.07
C GLY A 113 -8.20 4.99 -1.26
N ILE A 114 -8.09 6.10 -1.98
CA ILE A 114 -7.34 6.17 -3.25
C ILE A 114 -5.84 6.09 -2.99
N PHE A 115 -5.34 6.82 -2.00
CA PHE A 115 -3.93 6.73 -1.60
C PHE A 115 -3.56 5.32 -1.12
N THR A 116 -4.49 4.63 -0.44
CA THR A 116 -4.29 3.22 -0.06
C THR A 116 -4.12 2.34 -1.30
N CYS A 117 -4.95 2.50 -2.33
CA CYS A 117 -4.77 1.80 -3.61
C CYS A 117 -3.41 2.10 -4.27
N LEU A 118 -2.95 3.35 -4.19
CA LEU A 118 -1.64 3.76 -4.69
C LEU A 118 -0.49 3.10 -3.92
N PHE A 119 -0.54 3.05 -2.59
CA PHE A 119 0.48 2.37 -1.79
C PHE A 119 0.49 0.86 -2.05
N ILE A 120 -0.67 0.22 -2.21
CA ILE A 120 -0.77 -1.20 -2.58
C ILE A 120 -0.07 -1.45 -3.93
N TYR A 121 -0.24 -0.55 -4.91
CA TYR A 121 0.49 -0.63 -6.17
C TYR A 121 2.01 -0.59 -5.94
N PHE A 122 2.50 0.36 -5.16
CA PHE A 122 3.94 0.49 -4.90
C PHE A 122 4.50 -0.71 -4.15
N ILE A 123 3.79 -1.22 -3.14
CA ILE A 123 4.19 -2.42 -2.40
C ILE A 123 4.28 -3.62 -3.36
N GLY A 124 3.24 -3.87 -4.17
CA GLY A 124 3.25 -5.00 -5.12
C GLY A 124 4.31 -4.88 -6.22
N ARG A 125 4.57 -3.64 -6.68
CA ARG A 125 5.67 -3.34 -7.62
C ARG A 125 7.02 -3.70 -7.00
N ASP A 126 7.20 -3.33 -5.74
CA ASP A 126 8.47 -3.39 -5.04
C ASP A 126 8.83 -4.79 -4.55
N LEU A 127 7.84 -5.63 -4.26
CA LEU A 127 8.02 -7.03 -3.85
C LEU A 127 8.23 -7.99 -5.02
N ALA A 128 7.59 -7.73 -6.17
CA ALA A 128 7.59 -8.67 -7.28
C ALA A 128 7.86 -7.95 -8.60
N ASN A 129 6.85 -7.30 -9.17
CA ASN A 129 6.94 -6.61 -10.44
C ASN A 129 5.77 -5.64 -10.63
N ARG A 130 5.88 -4.76 -11.62
CA ARG A 130 4.87 -3.73 -11.92
C ARG A 130 3.50 -4.31 -12.26
N THR A 131 3.45 -5.46 -12.93
CA THR A 131 2.18 -6.15 -13.25
C THR A 131 1.46 -6.65 -12.00
N VAL A 132 2.19 -7.22 -11.04
CA VAL A 132 1.63 -7.67 -9.76
C VAL A 132 1.15 -6.47 -8.97
N GLY A 133 1.89 -5.36 -8.97
CA GLY A 133 1.43 -4.08 -8.40
C GLY A 133 0.11 -3.60 -9.02
N LEU A 134 -0.02 -3.63 -10.34
CA LEU A 134 -1.26 -3.22 -11.02
C LEU A 134 -2.44 -4.15 -10.70
N LEU A 135 -2.22 -5.47 -10.69
CA LEU A 135 -3.25 -6.44 -10.33
C LEU A 135 -3.68 -6.27 -8.86
N ALA A 136 -2.73 -6.08 -7.94
CA ALA A 136 -3.03 -5.81 -6.55
C ALA A 136 -3.85 -4.51 -6.38
N CYS A 137 -3.48 -3.46 -7.11
CA CYS A 137 -4.22 -2.21 -7.14
C CYS A 137 -5.64 -2.38 -7.69
N LEU A 138 -5.80 -3.13 -8.79
CA LEU A 138 -7.11 -3.43 -9.38
C LEU A 138 -8.02 -4.19 -8.41
N ILE A 139 -7.47 -5.22 -7.75
CA ILE A 139 -8.19 -5.99 -6.74
C ILE A 139 -8.61 -5.07 -5.59
N ALA A 140 -7.69 -4.26 -5.07
CA ALA A 140 -7.98 -3.32 -3.99
C ALA A 140 -9.00 -2.24 -4.39
N ALA A 141 -9.00 -1.81 -5.65
CA ALA A 141 -9.93 -0.82 -6.18
C ALA A 141 -11.37 -1.35 -6.26
N LEU A 142 -11.54 -2.63 -6.58
CA LEU A 142 -12.85 -3.30 -6.73
C LEU A 142 -13.30 -4.06 -5.49
N TYR A 143 -12.46 -4.15 -4.46
CA TYR A 143 -12.79 -4.86 -3.24
C TYR A 143 -13.89 -4.14 -2.47
N LYS A 144 -15.10 -4.71 -2.47
CA LYS A 144 -16.31 -4.09 -1.91
C LYS A 144 -16.13 -3.55 -0.49
N PRO A 145 -15.50 -4.26 0.47
CA PRO A 145 -15.29 -3.73 1.81
C PRO A 145 -14.43 -2.47 1.83
N PHE A 146 -13.39 -2.37 1.00
CA PHE A 146 -12.57 -1.16 0.91
C PHE A 146 -13.34 0.03 0.37
N VAL A 147 -14.22 -0.21 -0.62
CA VAL A 147 -15.11 0.84 -1.13
C VAL A 147 -16.11 1.26 -0.05
N PHE A 148 -16.72 0.30 0.66
CA PHE A 148 -17.68 0.56 1.72
C PHE A 148 -17.08 1.34 2.90
N PHE A 149 -15.90 0.95 3.39
CA PHE A 149 -15.25 1.67 4.50
C PHE A 149 -14.69 3.05 4.10
N SER A 150 -14.53 3.30 2.79
CA SER A 150 -14.14 4.62 2.27
C SER A 150 -15.27 5.63 2.21
N ILE A 151 -16.53 5.16 2.15
CA ILE A 151 -17.70 6.04 2.12
C ILE A 151 -18.32 6.26 3.51
N THR A 152 -17.98 5.43 4.49
CA THR A 152 -18.42 5.58 5.89
C THR A 152 -17.46 6.43 6.71
N ILE A 153 -17.96 6.99 7.81
CA ILE A 153 -17.22 7.90 8.70
C ILE A 153 -16.52 7.07 9.78
N LEU A 154 -15.77 6.07 9.35
CA LEU A 154 -15.05 5.17 10.23
C LEU A 154 -13.54 5.41 10.20
N LYS A 155 -12.88 4.96 11.27
CA LYS A 155 -11.42 4.96 11.40
C LYS A 155 -10.71 4.07 10.38
N GLU A 156 -11.42 3.12 9.76
CA GLU A 156 -10.84 2.08 8.92
C GLU A 156 -10.10 2.65 7.70
N SER A 157 -10.64 3.70 7.06
CA SER A 157 -9.98 4.33 5.92
C SER A 157 -8.64 4.97 6.28
N LEU A 158 -8.59 5.70 7.39
CA LEU A 158 -7.38 6.29 7.92
C LEU A 158 -6.37 5.21 8.37
N GLY A 159 -6.86 4.17 9.04
CA GLY A 159 -6.05 3.05 9.49
C GLY A 159 -5.38 2.30 8.33
N LEU A 160 -6.14 1.96 7.28
CA LEU A 160 -5.62 1.30 6.08
C LEU A 160 -4.60 2.18 5.34
N PHE A 161 -4.86 3.47 5.24
CA PHE A 161 -3.92 4.42 4.66
C PHE A 161 -2.59 4.45 5.43
N LEU A 162 -2.63 4.63 6.76
CA LEU A 162 -1.42 4.67 7.57
C LEU A 162 -0.69 3.32 7.59
N PHE A 163 -1.42 2.22 7.63
CA PHE A 163 -0.86 0.88 7.62
C PHE A 163 -0.14 0.58 6.30
N SER A 164 -0.78 0.88 5.18
CA SER A 164 -0.17 0.71 3.85
C SER A 164 1.02 1.64 3.64
N ALA A 165 0.95 2.89 4.11
CA ALA A 165 2.08 3.82 4.09
C ALA A 165 3.26 3.30 4.92
N THR A 166 3.00 2.77 6.12
CA THR A 166 4.04 2.20 7.00
C THR A 166 4.73 1.02 6.36
N ILE A 167 3.98 0.09 5.74
CA ILE A 167 4.56 -1.05 5.02
C ILE A 167 5.41 -0.57 3.86
N PHE A 168 4.92 0.39 3.08
CA PHE A 168 5.66 0.94 1.95
C PHE A 168 6.98 1.58 2.39
N LEU A 169 6.97 2.38 3.47
CA LEU A 169 8.17 2.99 4.03
C LEU A 169 9.14 1.94 4.56
N PHE A 170 8.64 0.90 5.23
CA PHE A 170 9.47 -0.19 5.74
C PHE A 170 10.21 -0.92 4.60
N ILE A 171 9.52 -1.25 3.52
CA ILE A 171 10.13 -1.88 2.34
C ILE A 171 11.15 -0.96 1.69
N SER A 172 10.85 0.34 1.61
CA SER A 172 11.77 1.33 1.03
C SER A 172 13.06 1.42 1.86
N LEU A 173 12.93 1.47 3.19
CA LEU A 173 14.07 1.51 4.10
C LEU A 173 14.93 0.25 4.00
N MET A 174 14.32 -0.94 3.91
CA MET A 174 15.07 -2.19 3.74
C MET A 174 15.92 -2.19 2.47
N LYS A 175 15.40 -1.66 1.37
CA LYS A 175 16.14 -1.55 0.11
C LYS A 175 17.34 -0.60 0.21
N ASP A 176 17.16 0.51 0.91
CA ASP A 176 18.24 1.48 1.12
C ASP A 176 19.35 0.90 2.00
N MET A 177 18.99 0.09 3.00
CA MET A 177 19.96 -0.64 3.83
C MET A 177 20.75 -1.67 3.01
N ASP A 178 20.06 -2.46 2.17
CA ASP A 178 20.71 -3.43 1.28
C ASP A 178 21.66 -2.73 0.29
N ALA A 179 21.23 -1.60 -0.29
CA ALA A 179 22.06 -0.81 -1.19
C ALA A 179 23.31 -0.25 -0.49
N SER A 180 23.15 0.22 0.74
CA SER A 180 24.24 0.77 1.55
C SER A 180 25.24 -0.32 1.97
N ALA A 181 24.77 -1.52 2.31
CA ALA A 181 25.62 -2.67 2.63
C ALA A 181 26.50 -3.08 1.42
N VAL A 182 25.89 -3.18 0.23
CA VAL A 182 26.61 -3.49 -1.01
C VAL A 182 27.64 -2.40 -1.37
N GLN A 183 27.34 -1.13 -1.06
CA GLN A 183 28.27 -0.03 -1.32
C GLN A 183 29.41 0.05 -0.30
N GLY A 184 29.17 -0.36 0.96
CA GLY A 184 30.19 -0.52 1.99
C GLY A 184 31.19 -1.64 1.64
N GLU A 185 30.68 -2.79 1.20
CA GLU A 185 31.51 -3.93 0.76
C GLU A 185 32.41 -3.55 -0.43
N LYS A 186 31.90 -2.76 -1.39
CA LYS A 186 32.67 -2.19 -2.53
C LYS A 186 33.68 -1.10 -2.16
N ARG A 187 33.69 -0.60 -0.92
CA ARG A 187 34.71 0.35 -0.43
C ARG A 187 35.82 -0.36 0.34
N GLU A 188 35.52 -1.51 0.94
CA GLU A 188 36.49 -2.34 1.67
C GLU A 188 37.22 -3.36 0.77
N ASP A 189 36.74 -3.65 -0.45
CA ASP A 189 37.32 -4.63 -1.40
C ASP A 189 38.50 -4.13 -2.27
N LEU A 190 39.18 -3.04 -1.87
CA LEU A 190 40.46 -2.63 -2.45
C LEU A 190 41.67 -3.30 -1.76
N PRO A 191 41.95 -4.58 -2.09
CA PRO A 191 43.34 -4.96 -2.34
C PRO A 191 43.53 -5.67 -3.69
N GLY A 192 44.70 -5.42 -4.29
CA GLY A 192 45.01 -5.59 -5.71
C GLY A 192 44.71 -6.95 -6.34
N LYS A 193 44.27 -6.89 -7.60
CA LYS A 193 44.34 -7.84 -8.74
C LYS A 193 44.14 -9.37 -8.56
N GLY A 194 44.23 -9.96 -7.37
CA GLY A 194 44.03 -11.39 -7.10
C GLY A 194 42.59 -11.79 -6.76
N TYR A 195 41.77 -10.85 -6.25
CA TYR A 195 40.43 -11.12 -5.72
C TYR A 195 39.39 -11.49 -6.82
N LYS A 196 39.56 -10.98 -8.05
CA LYS A 196 38.69 -11.31 -9.21
C LYS A 196 38.71 -12.80 -9.59
N LYS A 197 39.74 -13.55 -9.21
CA LYS A 197 39.83 -15.00 -9.46
C LYS A 197 39.02 -15.80 -8.43
N TRP A 198 38.78 -15.24 -7.24
CA TRP A 198 38.11 -15.92 -6.12
C TRP A 198 36.57 -15.86 -6.22
N ILE A 199 35.99 -14.68 -6.52
CA ILE A 199 34.52 -14.52 -6.66
C ILE A 199 33.93 -15.40 -7.78
N ARG A 200 34.70 -15.65 -8.84
CA ARG A 200 34.25 -16.48 -9.98
C ARG A 200 34.04 -17.96 -9.60
N SER A 201 34.61 -18.41 -8.48
CA SER A 201 34.51 -19.79 -7.99
C SER A 201 33.29 -20.03 -7.09
N TYR A 202 32.72 -19.01 -6.45
CA TYR A 202 31.66 -19.17 -5.44
C TYR A 202 30.28 -18.58 -5.84
N GLY A 203 30.21 -17.79 -6.91
CA GLY A 203 28.99 -17.08 -7.34
C GLY A 203 27.84 -17.93 -7.93
N ARG A 204 27.72 -19.22 -7.59
CA ARG A 204 26.63 -20.09 -8.09
C ARG A 204 25.72 -20.70 -7.00
N THR A 205 26.00 -20.47 -5.71
CA THR A 205 25.27 -21.10 -4.60
C THR A 205 24.79 -20.16 -3.49
N ALA A 206 24.88 -18.84 -3.65
CA ALA A 206 24.30 -17.89 -2.68
C ALA A 206 22.87 -17.50 -3.11
N ARG A 207 21.97 -18.48 -3.16
CA ARG A 207 20.53 -18.24 -3.19
C ARG A 207 19.97 -19.21 -2.14
N ILE A 208 19.42 -18.64 -1.07
CA ILE A 208 18.86 -19.29 0.12
C ILE A 208 19.92 -19.60 1.18
N ASP A 209 19.90 -18.82 2.27
CA ASP A 209 20.35 -19.14 3.65
C ASP A 209 20.95 -17.90 4.34
N TYR A 210 20.08 -17.01 4.83
CA TYR A 210 20.38 -16.19 6.01
C TYR A 210 19.25 -16.39 7.02
N LEU A 211 19.13 -17.62 7.50
CA LEU A 211 18.47 -17.96 8.76
C LEU A 211 19.58 -18.11 9.80
N TYR A 212 19.64 -17.16 10.74
CA TYR A 212 20.28 -17.21 12.07
C TYR A 212 21.72 -17.76 12.19
N PRO A 213 22.67 -16.99 12.78
CA PRO A 213 23.77 -17.57 13.54
C PRO A 213 23.47 -17.46 15.03
N SER A 214 23.00 -18.58 15.58
CA SER A 214 23.18 -18.95 16.98
C SER A 214 24.68 -19.13 17.28
N GLY A 215 25.12 -18.74 18.48
CA GLY A 215 26.34 -19.30 19.08
C GLY A 215 27.47 -18.29 19.32
N HIS A 216 27.39 -17.58 20.44
CA HIS A 216 28.59 -17.23 21.19
C HIS A 216 29.33 -18.51 21.58
N LEU A 217 30.65 -18.53 21.34
CA LEU A 217 31.68 -19.07 22.23
C LEU A 217 33.07 -18.79 21.61
N LEU A 218 33.86 -17.97 22.31
CA LEU A 218 35.32 -17.88 22.24
C LEU A 218 35.78 -17.59 23.68
N PRO A 219 37.05 -17.88 24.02
CA PRO A 219 37.87 -19.06 23.74
C PRO A 219 37.90 -20.05 24.92
#